data_AF-A0A367ZMA9-F1
#
_entry.id   AF-A0A367ZMA9-F1
#
_cell.length_a   1.000
_cell.length_b   1.000
_cell.length_c   1.000
_cell.angle_alpha   90.00
_cell.angle_beta   90.00
_cell.angle_gamma   90.00
#
_symmetry.space_group_name_H-M   'P 1'
#
loop_
_entity.id
_entity.type
_entity.pdbx_description
1 polymer ?
#
loop_
_entity_poly.entity_id
_entity_poly.type
_entity_poly.pdbx_seq_one_letter_code
_entity_poly.pdbx_strand_id
1 'polypeptide(L)'
;MVFFPTPPDATWRDVSIRFKDGHTVSVKAKTAGGVFNYTQMGMANKKNGDPTVQWDLLKTFAEERGVLDWTSNKADRKNQKRRELLAANLRDFFRIEGDPFRLTDDGKGWQALFLISPDE
;
A
#
# COMPACT_ATOMS: atom_id res chain seq x y z
N MET A 1 -4.29 10.01 -11.48
CA MET A 1 -4.52 8.65 -10.94
C MET A 1 -5.26 7.85 -11.99
N VAL A 2 -4.90 6.56 -12.14
CA VAL A 2 -5.64 5.58 -12.95
C VAL A 2 -6.31 4.57 -12.01
N PHE A 3 -7.16 3.70 -12.54
CA PHE A 3 -7.74 2.59 -11.77
C PHE A 3 -7.10 1.27 -12.18
N PHE A 4 -6.88 0.37 -11.23
CA PHE A 4 -6.50 -1.01 -11.52
C PHE A 4 -7.74 -1.76 -12.04
N PRO A 5 -7.61 -2.60 -13.08
CA PRO A 5 -8.71 -3.41 -13.60
C PRO A 5 -9.02 -4.60 -12.67
N THR A 6 -9.46 -4.30 -11.45
CA THR A 6 -9.72 -5.29 -10.41
C THR A 6 -10.91 -6.19 -10.80
N PRO A 7 -10.74 -7.52 -10.80
CA PRO A 7 -11.85 -8.44 -10.99
C PRO A 7 -12.93 -8.24 -9.92
N PRO A 8 -14.24 -8.34 -10.25
CA PRO A 8 -15.34 -8.03 -9.31
C PRO A 8 -15.34 -8.84 -8.01
N ASP A 9 -14.76 -10.03 -8.03
CA ASP A 9 -14.72 -10.96 -6.90
C ASP A 9 -13.37 -10.91 -6.15
N ALA A 10 -12.47 -9.99 -6.50
CA ALA A 10 -11.17 -9.86 -5.87
C ALA A 10 -11.26 -9.18 -4.49
N THR A 11 -10.49 -9.73 -3.55
CA THR A 11 -10.34 -9.22 -2.19
C THR A 11 -8.90 -8.76 -1.98
N TRP A 12 -8.63 -8.09 -0.86
CA TRP A 12 -7.25 -7.69 -0.51
C TRP A 12 -6.28 -8.87 -0.48
N ARG A 13 -6.74 -10.07 -0.12
CA ARG A 13 -5.88 -11.28 -0.10
C ARG A 13 -5.41 -11.72 -1.48
N ASP A 14 -6.13 -11.33 -2.53
CA ASP A 14 -5.77 -11.65 -3.90
C ASP A 14 -4.73 -10.67 -4.47
N VAL A 15 -4.50 -9.54 -3.79
CA VAL A 15 -3.58 -8.50 -4.24
C VAL A 15 -2.15 -8.85 -3.84
N SER A 16 -1.23 -8.69 -4.79
CA SER A 16 0.21 -8.69 -4.55
C SER A 16 0.85 -7.46 -5.17
N ILE A 17 1.77 -6.84 -4.42
CA ILE A 17 2.52 -5.64 -4.82
C ILE A 17 4.01 -5.93 -4.65
N ARG A 18 4.82 -5.68 -5.67
CA ARG A 18 6.27 -5.82 -5.61
C ARG A 18 6.94 -4.54 -6.08
N PHE A 19 7.81 -3.94 -5.28
CA PHE A 19 8.60 -2.79 -5.72
C PHE A 19 9.64 -3.19 -6.77
N LYS A 20 9.97 -2.27 -7.69
CA LYS A 20 10.98 -2.51 -8.74
C LYS A 20 12.18 -1.56 -8.66
N ASP A 21 11.92 -0.27 -8.50
CA ASP A 21 12.95 0.79 -8.63
C ASP A 21 12.66 1.99 -7.70
N GLY A 22 11.97 1.72 -6.58
CA GLY A 22 11.53 2.73 -5.61
C GLY A 22 10.39 3.64 -6.08
N HIS A 23 10.10 3.72 -7.39
CA HIS A 23 9.07 4.59 -7.96
C HIS A 23 7.95 3.83 -8.67
N THR A 24 8.21 2.58 -9.03
CA THR A 24 7.25 1.67 -9.66
C THR A 24 7.06 0.39 -8.87
N VAL A 25 5.84 -0.16 -9.01
CA VAL A 25 5.45 -1.46 -8.46
C VAL A 25 4.88 -2.35 -9.56
N SER A 26 5.20 -3.64 -9.50
CA SER A 26 4.42 -4.68 -10.16
C SER A 26 3.24 -5.04 -9.28
N VAL A 27 2.02 -4.97 -9.83
CA VAL A 27 0.79 -5.32 -9.14
C VAL A 27 0.15 -6.53 -9.83
N LYS A 28 -0.39 -7.47 -9.05
CA LYS A 28 -1.28 -8.52 -9.55
C LYS A 28 -2.48 -8.68 -8.62
N ALA A 29 -3.65 -8.94 -9.19
CA ALA A 29 -4.82 -9.41 -8.47
C ALA A 29 -5.58 -10.42 -9.35
N LYS A 30 -5.60 -11.70 -8.93
CA LYS A 30 -6.13 -12.81 -9.72
C LYS A 30 -5.57 -12.82 -11.16
N THR A 31 -6.43 -12.62 -12.16
CA THR A 31 -6.09 -12.62 -13.59
C THR A 31 -5.58 -11.28 -14.10
N ALA A 32 -5.71 -10.20 -13.32
CA ALA A 32 -5.26 -8.87 -13.69
C ALA A 32 -3.84 -8.61 -13.16
N GLY A 33 -3.04 -7.87 -13.93
CA GLY A 33 -1.71 -7.45 -13.51
C GLY A 33 -1.19 -6.28 -14.33
N GLY A 34 -0.21 -5.57 -13.78
CA GLY A 34 0.40 -4.42 -14.45
C GLY A 34 1.54 -3.80 -13.66
N VAL A 35 2.17 -2.78 -14.24
CA VAL A 35 3.21 -1.98 -13.59
C VAL A 35 2.67 -0.57 -13.43
N PHE A 36 2.78 -0.04 -12.22
CA PHE A 36 2.24 1.28 -11.88
C PHE A 36 3.27 2.09 -11.11
N ASN A 37 3.28 3.40 -11.33
CA ASN A 37 4.06 4.33 -10.52
C ASN A 37 3.20 5.02 -9.45
N TYR A 38 3.87 5.70 -8.52
CA TYR A 38 3.21 6.44 -7.44
C TYR A 38 2.18 7.47 -7.95
N THR A 39 2.42 8.13 -9.10
CA THR A 39 1.47 9.08 -9.72
C THR A 39 0.20 8.39 -10.21
N GLN A 40 0.34 7.22 -10.83
CA GLN A 40 -0.78 6.40 -11.30
C GLN A 40 -1.61 5.88 -10.13
N MET A 41 -0.99 5.57 -8.99
CA MET A 41 -1.67 5.15 -7.76
C MET A 41 -2.17 6.32 -6.88
N GLY A 42 -2.14 7.56 -7.38
CA GLY A 42 -2.68 8.72 -6.66
C GLY A 42 -1.80 9.25 -5.53
N MET A 43 -0.55 8.79 -5.45
CA MET A 43 0.42 9.09 -4.39
C MET A 43 1.53 10.05 -4.85
N ALA A 44 1.23 10.95 -5.81
CA ALA A 44 2.09 12.07 -6.18
C ALA A 44 1.63 13.37 -5.53
N ASN A 45 2.57 14.15 -5.00
CA ASN A 45 2.30 15.45 -4.42
C ASN A 45 1.94 16.46 -5.52
N LYS A 46 0.79 17.12 -5.37
CA LYS A 46 0.25 18.07 -6.37
C LYS A 46 1.15 19.29 -6.62
N LYS A 47 2.04 19.63 -5.68
CA LYS A 47 2.87 20.84 -5.77
C LYS A 47 4.15 20.64 -6.58
N ASN A 48 4.81 19.50 -6.41
CA ASN A 48 6.15 19.23 -6.97
C ASN A 48 6.23 17.93 -7.77
N GLY A 49 5.19 17.10 -7.75
CA GLY A 49 5.17 15.82 -8.45
C GLY A 49 5.91 14.70 -7.73
N ASP A 50 6.52 14.96 -6.58
CA ASP A 50 7.28 13.95 -5.83
C ASP A 50 6.37 12.90 -5.18
N PRO A 51 6.90 11.71 -4.84
CA PRO A 51 6.18 10.73 -4.02
C PRO A 51 5.68 11.34 -2.70
N THR A 52 4.47 10.97 -2.32
CA THR A 52 3.90 11.35 -1.02
C THR A 52 4.44 10.46 0.10
N VAL A 53 4.33 10.92 1.34
CA VAL A 53 4.66 10.10 2.52
C VAL A 53 3.85 8.80 2.61
N GLN A 54 2.73 8.69 1.88
CA GLN A 54 1.97 7.45 1.74
C GLN A 54 2.69 6.43 0.86
N TRP A 55 3.35 6.88 -0.21
CA TRP A 55 4.19 6.02 -1.04
C TRP A 55 5.38 5.49 -0.24
N ASP A 56 6.05 6.37 0.52
CA ASP A 56 7.14 5.97 1.40
C ASP A 56 6.67 4.96 2.45
N LEU A 57 5.49 5.17 3.04
CA LEU A 57 4.90 4.22 3.98
C LEU A 57 4.59 2.87 3.32
N LEU A 58 4.11 2.85 2.09
CA LEU A 58 3.89 1.60 1.33
C LEU A 58 5.22 0.88 1.07
N LYS A 59 6.30 1.62 0.80
CA LYS A 59 7.64 1.05 0.65
C LYS A 59 8.13 0.46 1.97
N THR A 60 7.92 1.14 3.10
CA THR A 60 8.24 0.59 4.43
C THR A 60 7.46 -0.70 4.72
N PHE A 61 6.18 -0.78 4.35
CA PHE A 61 5.45 -2.05 4.41
C PHE A 61 6.12 -3.14 3.55
N ALA A 62 6.67 -2.79 2.38
CA ALA A 62 7.37 -3.75 1.52
C ALA A 62 8.66 -4.26 2.17
N GLU A 63 9.48 -3.36 2.69
CA GLU A 63 10.73 -3.66 3.41
C GLU A 63 10.48 -4.60 4.60
N GLU A 64 9.41 -4.36 5.35
CA GLU A 64 8.98 -5.17 6.50
C GLU A 64 8.02 -6.32 6.13
N ARG A 65 7.97 -6.69 4.84
CA ARG A 65 7.20 -7.84 4.32
C ARG A 65 5.72 -7.85 4.72
N GLY A 66 5.11 -6.67 4.79
CA GLY A 66 3.69 -6.46 5.02
C GLY A 66 3.28 -6.28 6.48
N VAL A 67 4.22 -6.28 7.43
CA VAL A 67 3.93 -6.07 8.85
C VAL A 67 4.76 -4.91 9.38
N LEU A 68 4.11 -3.87 9.89
CA LEU A 68 4.79 -2.78 10.60
C LEU A 68 4.52 -2.91 12.10
N ASP A 69 5.50 -3.39 12.85
CA ASP A 69 5.46 -3.43 14.31
C ASP A 69 5.99 -2.11 14.92
N TRP A 70 5.38 -1.64 16.00
CA TRP A 70 5.71 -0.38 16.65
C TRP A 70 6.70 -0.55 17.82
N THR A 71 7.44 -1.67 17.85
CA THR A 71 8.40 -2.01 18.92
C THR A 71 9.58 -1.01 19.01
N SER A 72 9.75 -0.14 18.02
CA SER A 72 10.61 1.04 18.06
C SER A 72 9.78 2.33 17.98
N ASN A 73 9.55 2.98 19.12
CA ASN A 73 9.14 4.39 19.38
C ASN A 73 8.31 5.19 18.31
N LYS A 74 7.53 4.52 17.45
CA LYS A 74 6.84 5.09 16.28
C LYS A 74 5.32 5.04 16.38
N ALA A 75 4.79 4.73 17.56
CA ALA A 75 3.38 4.94 17.91
C ALA A 75 3.10 6.44 18.11
N ASP A 76 3.31 7.23 17.06
CA ASP A 76 2.91 8.63 16.98
C ASP A 76 1.59 8.69 16.19
N ARG A 77 0.58 9.42 16.71
CA ARG A 77 -0.66 9.76 15.98
C ARG A 77 -0.39 10.24 14.54
N LYS A 78 0.81 10.79 14.29
CA LYS A 78 1.29 11.16 12.94
C LYS A 78 1.27 10.01 11.93
N ASN A 79 1.49 8.77 12.34
CA ASN A 79 1.49 7.62 11.42
C ASN A 79 0.09 7.07 11.16
N GLN A 80 -0.84 7.18 12.11
CA GLN A 80 -2.22 6.75 11.92
C GLN A 80 -2.88 7.47 10.74
N LYS A 81 -2.80 8.82 10.70
CA LYS A 81 -3.35 9.60 9.58
C LYS A 81 -2.68 9.27 8.25
N ARG A 82 -1.37 8.98 8.26
CA ARG A 82 -0.65 8.55 7.05
C ARG A 82 -1.16 7.20 6.54
N ARG A 83 -1.38 6.24 7.45
CA ARG A 83 -1.93 4.91 7.14
C ARG A 83 -3.38 4.98 6.67
N GLU A 84 -4.20 5.85 7.24
CA GLU A 84 -5.59 6.07 6.79
C GLU A 84 -5.63 6.63 5.36
N LEU A 85 -4.78 7.60 5.04
CA LEU A 85 -4.65 8.14 3.68
C LEU A 85 -4.06 7.11 2.69
N LEU A 86 -3.09 6.31 3.12
CA LEU A 86 -2.59 5.19 2.30
C LEU A 86 -3.72 4.19 1.99
N ALA A 87 -4.52 3.82 3.00
CA ALA A 87 -5.66 2.95 2.81
C ALA A 87 -6.71 3.56 1.87
N ALA A 88 -6.95 4.86 1.93
CA ALA A 88 -7.82 5.55 0.97
C ALA A 88 -7.28 5.45 -0.45
N ASN A 89 -5.99 5.78 -0.68
CA ASN A 89 -5.36 5.68 -2.00
C ASN A 89 -5.42 4.26 -2.57
N LEU A 90 -5.15 3.24 -1.74
CA LEU A 90 -5.25 1.84 -2.16
C LEU A 90 -6.68 1.45 -2.52
N ARG A 91 -7.68 1.82 -1.70
CA ARG A 91 -9.10 1.58 -2.01
C ARG A 91 -9.54 2.28 -3.29
N ASP A 92 -9.10 3.52 -3.50
CA ASP A 92 -9.44 4.27 -4.70
C ASP A 92 -8.82 3.65 -5.96
N PHE A 93 -7.57 3.19 -5.86
CA PHE A 93 -6.86 2.54 -6.97
C PHE A 93 -7.40 1.14 -7.29
N PHE A 94 -7.59 0.29 -6.28
CA PHE A 94 -8.02 -1.10 -6.45
C PHE A 94 -9.54 -1.28 -6.47
N ARG A 95 -10.33 -0.31 -6.00
CA ARG A 95 -11.81 -0.41 -5.92
C ARG A 95 -12.29 -1.63 -5.12
N ILE A 96 -11.48 -2.10 -4.16
CA ILE A 96 -11.83 -3.17 -3.21
C ILE A 96 -12.34 -2.51 -1.94
N GLU A 97 -13.48 -2.99 -1.44
CA GLU A 97 -14.07 -2.51 -0.19
C GLU A 97 -13.30 -2.99 1.04
N GLY A 98 -13.53 -2.32 2.19
CA GLY A 98 -12.89 -2.65 3.45
C GLY A 98 -11.48 -2.08 3.60
N ASP A 99 -10.95 -2.13 4.83
CA ASP A 99 -9.62 -1.64 5.14
C ASP A 99 -8.54 -2.61 4.64
N PRO A 100 -7.55 -2.18 3.82
CA PRO A 100 -6.44 -3.03 3.38
C PRO A 100 -5.48 -3.41 4.51
N PHE A 101 -5.62 -2.84 5.72
CA PHE A 101 -4.78 -3.13 6.87
C PHE A 101 -5.63 -3.60 8.06
N ARG A 102 -5.06 -4.50 8.87
CA ARG A 102 -5.57 -4.89 10.18
C ARG A 102 -4.55 -4.56 11.28
N LEU A 103 -4.98 -4.55 12.53
CA LEU A 103 -4.05 -4.62 13.66
C LEU A 103 -3.38 -5.99 13.70
N THR A 104 -2.12 -6.04 14.11
CA THR A 104 -1.45 -7.30 14.47
C THR A 104 -2.15 -7.94 15.68
N ASP A 105 -1.98 -9.25 15.87
CA ASP A 105 -2.67 -9.99 16.93
C ASP A 105 -2.30 -9.50 18.34
N ASP A 106 -1.09 -8.96 18.52
CA ASP A 106 -0.62 -8.35 19.77
C ASP A 106 -1.04 -6.87 19.92
N GLY A 107 -1.72 -6.31 18.92
CA GLY A 107 -2.18 -4.92 18.89
C GLY A 107 -1.06 -3.89 18.75
N LYS A 108 0.19 -4.31 18.49
CA LYS A 108 1.37 -3.44 18.46
C LYS A 108 1.81 -3.05 17.06
N GLY A 109 0.97 -3.23 16.06
CA GLY A 109 1.34 -2.97 14.67
C GLY A 109 0.18 -2.98 13.71
N TRP A 110 0.51 -2.74 12.44
CA TRP A 110 -0.41 -2.94 11.32
C TRP A 110 0.11 -4.06 10.42
N GLN A 111 -0.81 -4.87 9.93
CA GLN A 111 -0.54 -5.90 8.93
C GLN A 111 -1.37 -5.63 7.68
N ALA A 112 -0.71 -5.61 6.53
CA ALA A 112 -1.37 -5.60 5.23
C ALA A 112 -2.18 -6.90 5.03
N LEU A 113 -3.39 -6.78 4.50
CA LEU A 113 -4.23 -7.92 4.09
C LEU A 113 -3.86 -8.45 2.70
N PHE A 114 -2.90 -7.81 2.04
CA PHE A 114 -2.36 -8.14 0.72
C PHE A 114 -0.88 -8.51 0.86
N LEU A 115 -0.33 -9.17 -0.15
CA LEU A 115 1.10 -9.50 -0.19
C LEU A 115 1.90 -8.31 -0.69
N ILE A 116 3.01 -8.00 -0.02
CA ILE A 116 3.92 -6.94 -0.43
C ILE A 116 5.37 -7.34 -0.20
N SER A 117 6.26 -7.04 -1.17
CA SER A 117 7.69 -7.32 -1.07
C SER A 117 8.53 -6.18 -1.65
N PRO A 118 9.79 -6.00 -1.17
CA PRO A 118 10.67 -4.95 -1.67
C PRO A 118 11.16 -5.28 -3.09
N ASP A 119 12.04 -4.44 -3.63
CA ASP A 119 12.82 -4.79 -4.81
C ASP A 119 13.74 -5.99 -4.53
N GLU A 120 14.13 -6.68 -5.60
CA GLU A 120 15.02 -7.84 -5.56
C GLU A 120 16.49 -7.41 -5.55
#